data_AF-A0A242C1X1-F1
#
_entry.id   AF-A0A242C1X1-F1
#
_cell.length_a   1.000
_cell.length_b   1.000
_cell.length_c   1.000
_cell.angle_alpha   90.00
_cell.angle_beta   90.00
_cell.angle_gamma   90.00
#
_symmetry.space_group_name_H-M   'P 1'
#
loop_
_entity.id
_entity.type
_entity.pdbx_description
1 polymer ?
#
loop_
_entity_poly.entity_id
_entity_poly.type
_entity_poly.pdbx_seq_one_letter_code
_entity_poly.pdbx_strand_id
1 'polypeptide(L)'
;MTQEKIIELKLKEKRGILRGWLDILDETYGVKMTFIARQLDIQIQNLHNFKKGKQTLSVEKLFFLERFLIEKYGKLLIEESK
;
A
#
# COMPACT_ATOMS: atom_id res chain seq x y z
N MET A 1 -18.17 -8.69 19.53
CA MET A 1 -16.87 -8.35 18.89
C MET A 1 -16.43 -7.01 19.46
N THR A 2 -15.19 -6.85 19.92
CA THR A 2 -14.72 -5.59 20.54
C THR A 2 -14.35 -4.56 19.46
N GLN A 3 -14.34 -3.27 19.82
CA GLN A 3 -13.95 -2.19 18.90
C GLN A 3 -12.51 -2.37 18.37
N GLU A 4 -11.59 -2.78 19.24
CA GLU A 4 -10.20 -3.09 18.89
C GLU A 4 -10.10 -4.16 17.78
N LYS A 5 -10.91 -5.22 17.91
CA LYS A 5 -10.92 -6.31 16.93
C LYS A 5 -11.46 -5.85 15.57
N ILE A 6 -12.42 -4.93 15.55
CA ILE A 6 -12.95 -4.33 14.31
C ILE A 6 -11.87 -3.46 13.64
N ILE A 7 -11.15 -2.65 14.42
CA ILE A 7 -10.07 -1.79 13.90
C ILE A 7 -8.95 -2.64 13.28
N GLU A 8 -8.52 -3.70 13.96
CA GLU A 8 -7.45 -4.56 13.46
C GLU A 8 -7.85 -5.29 12.16
N LEU A 9 -9.12 -5.72 12.04
CA LEU A 9 -9.65 -6.30 10.79
C LEU A 9 -9.60 -5.30 9.64
N LYS A 10 -10.04 -4.06 9.86
CA LYS A 10 -9.99 -3.00 8.83
C LYS A 10 -8.55 -2.67 8.42
N LEU A 11 -7.62 -2.63 9.37
CA LEU A 11 -6.19 -2.43 9.08
C LEU A 11 -5.64 -3.60 8.28
N LYS A 12 -6.03 -4.84 8.59
CA LYS A 12 -5.63 -6.02 7.83
C LYS A 12 -6.12 -5.98 6.38
N GLU A 13 -7.39 -5.63 6.16
CA GLU A 13 -7.97 -5.44 4.83
C GLU A 13 -7.24 -4.36 4.04
N LYS A 14 -7.04 -3.18 4.65
CA LYS A 14 -6.29 -2.07 4.02
C LYS A 14 -4.88 -2.50 3.63
N ARG A 15 -4.16 -3.22 4.49
CA ARG A 15 -2.82 -3.74 4.16
C ARG A 15 -2.85 -4.68 2.96
N GLY A 16 -3.89 -5.52 2.84
CA GLY A 16 -4.08 -6.39 1.68
C GLY A 16 -4.26 -5.61 0.39
N ILE A 17 -5.17 -4.62 0.39
CA ILE A 17 -5.45 -3.76 -0.78
C ILE A 17 -4.19 -3.03 -1.23
N LEU A 18 -3.47 -2.38 -0.31
CA LEU A 18 -2.29 -1.60 -0.66
C LEU A 18 -1.14 -2.47 -1.19
N ARG A 19 -1.01 -3.72 -0.73
CA ARG A 19 -0.05 -4.67 -1.30
C ARG A 19 -0.41 -5.00 -2.75
N GLY A 20 -1.68 -5.32 -3.00
CA GLY A 20 -2.15 -5.59 -4.36
C GLY A 20 -1.92 -4.41 -5.30
N TRP A 21 -2.20 -3.18 -4.86
CA TRP A 21 -1.91 -1.99 -5.66
C TRP A 21 -0.42 -1.79 -5.93
N LEU A 22 0.44 -2.03 -4.93
CA LEU A 22 1.89 -1.97 -5.14
C LEU A 22 2.37 -3.03 -6.11
N ASP A 23 1.80 -4.24 -6.09
CA ASP A 23 2.13 -5.30 -7.04
C ASP A 23 1.70 -4.95 -8.46
N ILE A 24 0.47 -4.49 -8.67
CA ILE A 24 -0.02 -4.01 -9.98
C ILE A 24 0.88 -2.90 -10.52
N LEU A 25 1.23 -1.91 -9.68
CA LEU A 25 2.06 -0.79 -10.11
C LEU A 25 3.48 -1.23 -10.49
N ASP A 26 4.07 -2.14 -9.72
CA ASP A 26 5.43 -2.66 -9.97
C ASP A 26 5.47 -3.57 -11.20
N GLU A 27 4.56 -4.54 -11.27
CA GLU A 27 4.62 -5.66 -12.23
C GLU A 27 3.90 -5.34 -13.54
N THR A 28 2.79 -4.62 -13.50
CA THR A 28 2.01 -4.27 -14.71
C THR A 28 2.47 -2.95 -15.31
N TYR A 29 2.65 -1.92 -14.48
CA TYR A 29 2.95 -0.56 -14.95
C TYR A 29 4.43 -0.16 -14.84
N GLY A 30 5.30 -1.04 -14.32
CA GLY A 30 6.75 -0.79 -14.20
C GLY A 30 7.12 0.37 -13.26
N VAL A 31 6.23 0.73 -12.33
CA VAL A 31 6.44 1.80 -11.35
C VAL A 31 7.45 1.33 -10.30
N LYS A 32 8.63 1.97 -10.31
CA LYS A 32 9.71 1.60 -9.38
C LYS A 32 9.33 1.89 -7.93
N MET A 33 9.46 0.89 -7.06
CA MET A 33 9.30 1.06 -5.61
C MET A 33 10.23 2.13 -5.01
N THR A 34 11.42 2.35 -5.60
CA THR A 34 12.33 3.46 -5.22
C THR A 34 11.64 4.83 -5.29
N PHE A 35 10.80 5.05 -6.30
CA PHE A 35 10.10 6.30 -6.50
C PHE A 35 9.07 6.53 -5.39
N ILE A 36 8.21 5.53 -5.15
CA ILE A 36 7.16 5.59 -4.12
C ILE A 36 7.79 5.75 -2.73
N ALA A 37 8.80 4.94 -2.43
CA ALA A 37 9.56 5.00 -1.18
C ALA A 37 10.10 6.41 -0.89
N ARG A 38 10.70 7.05 -1.91
CA ARG A 38 11.23 8.42 -1.80
C ARG A 38 10.15 9.46 -1.57
N GLN A 39 8.99 9.35 -2.21
CA GLN A 39 7.89 10.32 -2.04
C GLN A 39 7.26 10.27 -0.64
N LEU A 40 7.34 9.12 0.03
CA LEU A 40 6.68 8.87 1.32
C LEU A 40 7.66 8.81 2.51
N ASP A 41 8.95 9.09 2.27
CA ASP A 41 10.02 8.91 3.26
C ASP A 41 9.96 7.52 3.94
N ILE A 42 9.80 6.49 3.11
CA ILE A 42 9.83 5.09 3.52
C ILE A 42 11.14 4.52 3.01
N GLN A 43 11.92 3.89 3.90
CA GLN A 43 13.09 3.13 3.47
C GLN A 43 12.67 2.07 2.45
N ILE A 44 13.39 1.98 1.33
CA ILE A 44 12.99 1.10 0.23
C ILE A 44 12.84 -0.37 0.64
N GLN A 45 13.73 -0.87 1.50
CA GLN A 45 13.65 -2.23 2.03
C GLN A 45 12.32 -2.45 2.78
N ASN A 46 11.86 -1.42 3.48
CA ASN A 46 10.63 -1.49 4.23
C ASN A 46 9.40 -1.54 3.32
N LEU A 47 9.41 -0.77 2.22
CA LEU A 47 8.32 -0.84 1.23
C LEU A 47 8.28 -2.19 0.54
N HIS A 48 9.44 -2.76 0.16
CA HIS A 48 9.49 -4.11 -0.43
C HIS A 48 9.05 -5.20 0.53
N ASN A 49 9.46 -5.15 1.80
CA ASN A 49 9.01 -6.10 2.81
C ASN A 49 7.51 -5.98 3.06
N PHE A 50 6.96 -4.76 3.03
CA PHE A 50 5.53 -4.52 3.16
C PHE A 50 4.76 -5.13 1.99
N LYS A 51 5.20 -4.86 0.74
CA LYS A 51 4.65 -5.44 -0.49
C LYS A 51 4.58 -6.95 -0.40
N LYS A 52 5.70 -7.59 -0.03
CA LYS A 52 5.83 -9.06 0.14
C LYS A 52 5.10 -9.63 1.37
N GLY A 53 4.40 -8.80 2.15
CA GLY A 53 3.72 -9.23 3.37
C GLY A 53 4.61 -9.62 4.55
N LYS A 54 5.93 -9.40 4.45
CA LYS A 54 6.93 -9.73 5.48
C LYS A 54 6.92 -8.76 6.66
N GLN A 55 6.34 -7.58 6.49
CA GLN A 55 6.18 -6.61 7.58
C GLN A 55 4.92 -5.74 7.40
N THR A 56 4.57 -5.04 8.46
CA THR A 56 3.54 -3.99 8.47
C THR A 56 4.18 -2.61 8.43
N LEU A 57 3.43 -1.62 7.96
CA LEU A 57 3.74 -0.21 8.16
C LEU A 57 2.96 0.32 9.35
N SER A 58 3.43 1.42 9.97
CA SER A 58 2.63 2.15 10.95
C SER A 58 1.32 2.62 10.33
N VAL A 59 0.30 2.84 11.16
CA VAL A 59 -1.02 3.32 10.70
C VAL A 59 -0.89 4.62 9.90
N GLU A 60 -0.05 5.53 10.37
CA GLU A 60 0.26 6.79 9.68
C GLU A 60 0.87 6.55 8.28
N LYS A 61 1.90 5.72 8.18
CA LYS A 61 2.53 5.40 6.88
C LYS A 61 1.57 4.67 5.95
N LEU A 62 0.68 3.84 6.49
CA LEU A 62 -0.36 3.15 5.72
C LEU A 62 -1.37 4.14 5.14
N PHE A 63 -1.77 5.15 5.92
CA PHE A 63 -2.66 6.21 5.48
C PHE A 63 -2.02 7.08 4.38
N PHE A 64 -0.77 7.51 4.57
CA PHE A 64 -0.07 8.30 3.54
C PHE A 64 0.18 7.52 2.26
N LEU A 65 0.50 6.22 2.37
CA LEU A 65 0.66 5.35 1.21
C LEU A 65 -0.65 5.25 0.42
N GLU A 66 -1.76 4.94 1.07
CA GLU A 66 -3.07 4.87 0.40
C GLU A 66 -3.41 6.16 -0.33
N ARG A 67 -3.31 7.30 0.37
CA ARG A 67 -3.63 8.61 -0.19
C ARG A 67 -2.78 8.90 -1.42
N PHE A 68 -1.47 8.70 -1.32
CA PHE A 68 -0.55 8.92 -2.44
C PHE A 68 -0.86 8.02 -3.64
N LEU A 69 -1.14 6.74 -3.41
CA LEU A 69 -1.47 5.80 -4.49
C LEU A 69 -2.78 6.18 -5.20
N ILE A 70 -3.80 6.59 -4.45
CA ILE A 70 -5.08 7.05 -5.03
C ILE A 70 -4.87 8.35 -5.82
N GLU A 71 -4.20 9.34 -5.24
CA GLU A 71 -3.99 10.64 -5.89
C GLU A 71 -3.17 10.52 -7.18
N LYS A 72 -2.14 9.66 -7.17
CA LYS A 72 -1.21 9.54 -8.30
C LYS A 72 -1.63 8.49 -9.33
N TYR A 73 -2.19 7.38 -8.89
CA TYR A 73 -2.45 6.20 -9.71
C TYR A 73 -3.89 5.71 -9.67
N GLY A 74 -4.79 6.39 -8.96
CA GLY A 74 -6.17 5.93 -8.77
C GLY A 74 -6.89 5.57 -10.06
N LYS A 75 -6.67 6.32 -11.15
CA LYS A 75 -7.24 5.98 -12.47
C LYS A 75 -6.78 4.61 -12.98
N LEU A 76 -5.49 4.30 -12.86
CA LEU A 76 -4.93 2.99 -13.27
C LEU A 76 -5.45 1.87 -12.36
N LEU A 77 -5.48 2.12 -11.04
CA LEU A 77 -5.89 1.13 -10.05
C LEU A 77 -7.40 0.79 -10.11
N ILE A 78 -8.24 1.72 -10.57
CA ILE A 78 -9.68 1.51 -10.78
C ILE A 78 -9.96 0.60 -12.00
N GLU A 79 -9.13 0.65 -13.04
CA GLU A 79 -9.31 -0.17 -14.25
C GLU A 79 -9.00 -1.66 -14.00
N GLU A 80 -8.01 -1.96 -13.16
CA GLU A 80 -7.61 -3.33 -12.77
C GLU A 80 -8.49 -3.94 -11.64
N SER A 81 -9.42 -3.16 -11.07
CA SER A 81 -10.31 -3.60 -9.99
C SER A 81 -11.73 -3.99 -10.47
N LYS A 82 -11.92 -4.13 -11.80
CA LYS A 82 -13.15 -4.59 -12.45
C LYS A 82 -13.04 -6.04 -12.89
#